data_AF-A0A8H3HG96-F1
#
_entry.id   AF-A0A8H3HG96-F1
#
_cell.length_a   1.000
_cell.length_b   1.000
_cell.length_c   1.000
_cell.angle_alpha   90.00
_cell.angle_beta   90.00
_cell.angle_gamma   90.00
#
_symmetry.space_group_name_H-M   'P 1'
#
loop_
_entity.id
_entity.type
_entity.pdbx_description
1 polymer ?
#
loop_
_entity_poly.entity_id
_entity_poly.type
_entity_poly.pdbx_seq_one_letter_code
_entity_poly.pdbx_strand_id
1 'polypeptide(L)'
;MLSASLKQGFRRASVARPLRRTLATVVQHNSAPLTEISTLSNGLTIATESHPHAQTATVGVWIDAGSRAETDATNGTAHFLEHMAFKGTGRRSQHALELEVENLGAHLNAYTSREQTVYYAKSFRKDVGAAVDIISDILQNSKLETGAIERERDVILREQEEVDKQLEEVVFDHLHAVAYQGQPLGRTILGPKKNILSIKRDDLASYIQNNYTADRMVLVGTGGVDHGELQKLATKHFSNLPVSSNPVALGQKHHPKTNFIGSEVRIRDDTMSTANIAIAVEGVGWRSPDYFPML
;
A
#
# COMPACT_ATOMS: atom_id res chain seq x y z
N MET A 1 -35.89 -78.71 -46.19
CA MET A 1 -34.75 -78.47 -45.27
C MET A 1 -34.56 -76.97 -45.13
N LEU A 2 -34.62 -76.47 -43.88
CA LEU A 2 -34.02 -75.24 -43.30
C LEU A 2 -34.22 -73.90 -44.06
N SER A 3 -35.04 -72.97 -43.55
CA SER A 3 -34.88 -72.07 -42.39
C SER A 3 -34.40 -70.68 -42.79
N ALA A 4 -35.11 -69.66 -42.32
CA ALA A 4 -34.77 -68.24 -42.42
C ALA A 4 -33.38 -67.91 -41.86
N SER A 5 -32.73 -66.87 -42.38
CA SER A 5 -31.66 -66.16 -41.68
C SER A 5 -31.61 -64.68 -42.08
N LEU A 6 -31.95 -63.82 -41.12
CA LEU A 6 -31.49 -62.43 -41.07
C LEU A 6 -29.96 -62.40 -40.95
N LYS A 7 -29.28 -61.56 -41.73
CA LYS A 7 -28.05 -60.89 -41.25
C LYS A 7 -28.03 -59.42 -41.66
N GLN A 8 -27.88 -58.59 -40.64
CA GLN A 8 -27.67 -57.15 -40.66
C GLN A 8 -26.38 -56.80 -41.43
N GLY A 9 -26.42 -55.69 -42.17
CA GLY A 9 -25.26 -55.03 -42.76
C GLY A 9 -25.32 -53.54 -42.51
N PHE A 10 -24.44 -53.05 -41.64
CA PHE A 10 -24.36 -51.72 -41.05
C PHE A 10 -24.42 -50.54 -42.04
N ARG A 11 -25.30 -49.55 -41.77
CA ARG A 11 -25.22 -48.21 -42.35
C ARG A 11 -23.98 -47.49 -41.80
N ARG A 12 -23.08 -47.04 -42.68
CA ARG A 12 -21.98 -46.13 -42.33
C ARG A 12 -22.57 -44.81 -41.79
N ALA A 13 -22.28 -44.50 -40.53
CA ALA A 13 -22.60 -43.21 -39.93
C ALA A 13 -21.79 -42.10 -40.61
N SER A 14 -22.46 -41.02 -41.00
CA SER A 14 -21.82 -39.79 -41.47
C SER A 14 -21.07 -39.14 -40.32
N VAL A 15 -19.75 -39.02 -40.45
CA VAL A 15 -18.92 -38.27 -39.49
C VAL A 15 -19.30 -36.80 -39.58
N ALA A 16 -20.03 -36.29 -38.59
CA ALA A 16 -20.30 -34.87 -38.44
C ALA A 16 -18.96 -34.14 -38.23
N ARG A 17 -18.64 -33.18 -39.11
CA ARG A 17 -17.50 -32.26 -38.90
C ARG A 17 -17.70 -31.54 -37.55
N PRO A 18 -16.69 -31.48 -36.68
CA PRO A 18 -16.82 -30.69 -35.46
C PRO A 18 -16.89 -29.22 -35.88
N LEU A 19 -17.96 -28.54 -35.47
CA LEU A 19 -18.03 -27.08 -35.51
C LEU A 19 -16.91 -26.57 -34.60
N ARG A 20 -15.78 -26.15 -35.20
CA ARG A 20 -14.77 -25.36 -34.51
C ARG A 20 -15.47 -24.08 -34.05
N ARG A 21 -15.78 -24.00 -32.75
CA ARG A 21 -16.05 -22.72 -32.09
C ARG A 21 -14.82 -21.86 -32.34
N THR A 22 -14.96 -20.84 -33.18
CA THR A 22 -13.97 -19.78 -33.31
C THR A 22 -13.80 -19.17 -31.92
N LEU A 23 -12.56 -19.20 -31.42
CA LEU A 23 -12.16 -18.52 -30.20
C LEU A 23 -12.67 -17.08 -30.27
N ALA A 24 -13.17 -16.61 -29.13
CA ALA A 24 -13.83 -15.33 -28.92
C ALA A 24 -13.18 -14.21 -29.76
N THR A 25 -14.02 -13.47 -30.50
CA THR A 25 -13.64 -12.16 -31.01
C THR A 25 -13.17 -11.34 -29.82
N VAL A 26 -11.91 -10.94 -29.78
CA VAL A 26 -11.43 -9.95 -28.82
C VAL A 26 -12.26 -8.71 -29.08
N VAL A 27 -13.15 -8.36 -28.16
CA VAL A 27 -13.76 -7.04 -28.16
C VAL A 27 -12.59 -6.07 -28.00
N GLN A 28 -12.24 -5.37 -29.09
CA GLN A 28 -11.41 -4.18 -28.99
C GLN A 28 -12.20 -3.19 -28.14
N HIS A 29 -11.92 -3.18 -26.84
CA HIS A 29 -12.31 -2.06 -26.00
C HIS A 29 -11.56 -0.85 -26.53
N ASN A 30 -12.26 -0.05 -27.35
CA ASN A 30 -11.84 1.28 -27.77
C ASN A 30 -12.03 2.26 -26.59
N SER A 31 -11.61 1.84 -25.41
CA SER A 31 -11.63 2.64 -24.20
C SER A 31 -10.28 3.34 -24.13
N ALA A 32 -10.30 4.66 -23.89
CA ALA A 32 -9.13 5.36 -23.35
C ALA A 32 -8.48 4.51 -22.23
N PRO A 33 -7.17 4.62 -21.99
CA PRO A 33 -6.55 3.86 -20.90
C PRO A 33 -7.40 4.02 -19.64
N LEU A 34 -7.82 2.90 -19.05
CA LEU A 34 -8.67 2.89 -17.84
C LEU A 34 -8.07 3.85 -16.79
N THR A 35 -6.74 3.86 -16.72
CA THR A 35 -5.98 4.77 -15.87
C THR A 35 -5.30 5.87 -16.68
N GLU A 36 -5.63 7.13 -16.41
CA GLU A 36 -4.91 8.31 -16.89
C GLU A 36 -3.78 8.67 -15.92
N ILE A 37 -2.60 8.99 -16.46
CA ILE A 37 -1.41 9.33 -15.66
C ILE A 37 -0.84 10.65 -16.15
N SER A 38 -0.55 11.55 -15.20
CA SER A 38 0.21 12.77 -15.45
C SER A 38 1.25 12.99 -14.35
N THR A 39 2.23 13.86 -14.62
CA THR A 39 3.29 14.18 -13.66
C THR A 39 3.39 15.71 -13.54
N LEU A 40 3.41 16.22 -12.32
CA LEU A 40 3.65 17.64 -12.05
C LEU A 40 5.11 18.02 -12.31
N SER A 41 5.39 19.32 -12.41
CA SER A 41 6.76 19.82 -12.62
C SER A 41 7.74 19.46 -11.51
N ASN A 42 7.26 19.19 -10.29
CA ASN A 42 8.08 18.74 -9.16
C ASN A 42 8.24 17.21 -9.09
N GLY A 43 7.72 16.45 -10.05
CA GLY A 43 7.86 14.99 -10.11
C GLY A 43 6.73 14.20 -9.44
N LEU A 44 5.77 14.87 -8.78
CA LEU A 44 4.60 14.19 -8.22
C LEU A 44 3.79 13.53 -9.35
N THR A 45 3.54 12.22 -9.21
CA THR A 45 2.71 11.48 -10.16
C THR A 45 1.25 11.53 -9.75
N ILE A 46 0.36 11.72 -10.71
CA ILE A 46 -1.09 11.69 -10.53
C ILE A 46 -1.63 10.55 -11.38
N ALA A 47 -2.35 9.62 -10.78
CA ALA A 47 -2.98 8.50 -11.48
C ALA A 47 -4.48 8.48 -11.18
N THR A 48 -5.31 8.38 -12.20
CA THR A 48 -6.77 8.33 -12.01
C THR A 48 -7.45 7.25 -12.82
N GLU A 49 -8.40 6.57 -12.21
CA GLU A 49 -9.36 5.71 -12.91
C GLU A 49 -10.78 6.26 -12.72
N SER A 50 -11.19 7.09 -13.68
CA SER A 50 -12.42 7.87 -13.60
C SER A 50 -13.66 7.03 -13.92
N HIS A 51 -14.66 7.09 -13.04
CA HIS A 51 -15.98 6.49 -13.20
C HIS A 51 -17.05 7.59 -13.16
N PRO A 52 -17.44 8.17 -14.32
CA PRO A 52 -18.26 9.39 -14.36
C PRO A 52 -19.61 9.31 -13.64
N HIS A 53 -20.18 8.11 -13.51
CA HIS A 53 -21.47 7.87 -12.87
C HIS A 53 -21.39 7.61 -11.37
N ALA A 54 -20.19 7.38 -10.83
CA ALA A 54 -19.99 7.15 -9.40
C ALA A 54 -20.25 8.43 -8.59
N GLN A 55 -21.00 8.28 -7.50
CA GLN A 55 -21.33 9.38 -6.57
C GLN A 55 -20.32 9.49 -5.42
N THR A 56 -19.45 8.49 -5.27
CA THR A 56 -18.37 8.44 -4.30
C THR A 56 -17.03 8.30 -5.00
N ALA A 57 -15.98 8.67 -4.30
CA ALA A 57 -14.62 8.63 -4.77
C ALA A 57 -13.70 8.17 -3.64
N THR A 58 -12.56 7.60 -4.03
CA THR A 58 -11.42 7.43 -3.12
C THR A 58 -10.25 8.19 -3.70
N VAL A 59 -9.64 9.05 -2.89
CA VAL A 59 -8.39 9.73 -3.21
C VAL A 59 -7.35 9.41 -2.15
N GLY A 60 -6.10 9.27 -2.53
CA GLY A 60 -5.04 8.99 -1.58
C GLY A 60 -3.65 9.26 -2.12
N VAL A 61 -2.69 9.35 -1.21
CA VAL A 61 -1.27 9.50 -1.53
C VAL A 61 -0.56 8.23 -1.11
N TRP A 62 0.10 7.59 -2.08
CA TRP A 62 1.02 6.47 -1.86
C TRP A 62 2.44 7.02 -1.89
N ILE A 63 3.20 6.71 -0.86
CA ILE A 63 4.57 7.20 -0.66
C ILE A 63 5.50 6.00 -0.70
N ASP A 64 6.52 6.02 -1.57
CA ASP A 64 7.62 5.06 -1.58
C ASP A 64 8.50 5.31 -0.35
N ALA A 65 8.18 4.64 0.76
CA ALA A 65 8.73 4.85 2.09
C ALA A 65 8.58 3.57 2.94
N GLY A 66 7.88 3.64 4.08
CA GLY A 66 7.72 2.51 5.00
C GLY A 66 8.96 2.21 5.86
N SER A 67 8.89 1.12 6.65
CA SER A 67 9.95 0.79 7.62
C SER A 67 11.30 0.45 6.99
N ARG A 68 11.33 0.08 5.70
CA ARG A 68 12.57 -0.12 4.94
C ARG A 68 13.38 1.16 4.76
N ALA A 69 12.73 2.33 4.79
CA ALA A 69 13.38 3.63 4.67
C ALA A 69 14.03 4.12 5.98
N GLU A 70 13.97 3.31 7.04
CA GLU A 70 14.48 3.65 8.37
C GLU A 70 15.92 3.15 8.60
N THR A 71 16.53 3.65 9.67
CA THR A 71 17.78 3.11 10.23
C THR A 71 17.48 2.19 11.41
N ASP A 72 18.45 1.41 11.89
CA ASP A 72 18.27 0.58 13.08
C ASP A 72 17.90 1.41 14.33
N ALA A 73 18.41 2.64 14.43
CA ALA A 73 18.15 3.54 15.56
C ALA A 73 16.77 4.21 15.49
N THR A 74 16.24 4.39 14.28
CA THR A 74 14.97 5.08 14.02
C THR A 74 13.85 4.11 13.62
N ASN A 75 14.07 2.80 13.72
CA ASN A 75 13.06 1.82 13.34
C ASN A 75 11.79 1.96 14.20
N GLY A 76 10.64 2.09 13.53
CA GLY A 76 9.33 2.41 14.11
C GLY A 76 8.86 3.85 13.85
N THR A 77 9.69 4.70 13.25
CA THR A 77 9.38 6.10 12.93
C THR A 77 8.25 6.24 11.91
N ALA A 78 8.19 5.38 10.90
CA ALA A 78 7.18 5.42 9.85
C ALA A 78 5.77 5.19 10.42
N HIS A 79 5.61 4.14 11.23
CA HIS A 79 4.36 3.82 11.93
C HIS A 79 4.02 4.87 12.99
N PHE A 80 5.00 5.36 13.76
CA PHE A 80 4.77 6.45 14.71
C PHE A 80 4.26 7.71 13.99
N LEU A 81 4.85 8.07 12.85
CA LEU A 81 4.45 9.22 12.05
C LEU A 81 3.02 9.06 11.49
N GLU A 82 2.62 7.84 11.11
CA GLU A 82 1.26 7.53 10.70
C GLU A 82 0.25 7.94 11.78
N HIS A 83 0.47 7.54 13.04
CA HIS A 83 -0.39 7.92 14.16
C HIS A 83 -0.40 9.44 14.37
N MET A 84 0.77 10.07 14.26
CA MET A 84 0.94 11.50 14.50
C MET A 84 0.30 12.37 13.42
N ALA A 85 0.12 11.86 12.20
CA ALA A 85 -0.53 12.60 11.11
C ALA A 85 -1.96 13.04 11.44
N PHE A 86 -2.65 12.30 12.31
CA PHE A 86 -4.03 12.57 12.72
C PHE A 86 -4.14 13.45 13.97
N LYS A 87 -3.03 13.75 14.67
CA LYS A 87 -3.06 14.51 15.94
C LYS A 87 -3.03 16.03 15.75
N GLY A 88 -3.38 16.48 14.55
CA GLY A 88 -3.53 17.89 14.20
C GLY A 88 -2.38 18.45 13.35
N THR A 89 -2.71 19.52 12.66
CA THR A 89 -1.84 20.28 11.77
C THR A 89 -1.68 21.70 12.28
N GLY A 90 -0.89 22.51 11.58
CA GLY A 90 -0.83 23.96 11.82
C GLY A 90 -2.18 24.67 11.59
N ARG A 91 -3.05 24.13 10.71
CA ARG A 91 -4.35 24.73 10.37
C ARG A 91 -5.53 24.13 11.14
N ARG A 92 -5.42 22.86 11.55
CA ARG A 92 -6.52 22.09 12.15
C ARG A 92 -6.06 21.48 13.45
N SER A 93 -6.79 21.71 14.54
CA SER A 93 -6.62 20.86 15.73
C SER A 93 -7.07 19.44 15.42
N GLN A 94 -6.63 18.46 16.20
CA GLN A 94 -7.09 17.07 16.06
C GLN A 94 -8.62 16.98 16.02
N HIS A 95 -9.31 17.60 16.99
CA HIS A 95 -10.77 17.56 17.06
C HIS A 95 -11.44 18.24 15.86
N ALA A 96 -10.90 19.37 15.38
CA ALA A 96 -11.45 20.05 14.21
C ALA A 96 -11.27 19.21 12.93
N LEU A 97 -10.13 18.52 12.80
CA LEU A 97 -9.86 17.59 11.70
C LEU A 97 -10.86 16.42 11.70
N GLU A 98 -11.04 15.77 12.86
CA GLU A 98 -12.00 14.67 13.03
C GLU A 98 -13.43 15.12 12.69
N LEU A 99 -13.86 16.25 13.25
CA LEU A 99 -15.20 16.80 13.02
C LEU A 99 -15.42 17.23 11.55
N GLU A 100 -14.40 17.79 10.89
CA GLU A 100 -14.47 18.15 9.47
C GLU A 100 -14.65 16.90 8.60
N VAL A 101 -13.88 15.84 8.84
CA VAL A 101 -14.00 14.57 8.11
C VAL A 101 -15.38 13.93 8.33
N GLU A 102 -15.87 13.91 9.57
CA GLU A 102 -17.20 13.35 9.90
C GLU A 102 -18.35 14.15 9.27
N ASN A 103 -18.28 15.48 9.28
CA ASN A 103 -19.32 16.34 8.68
C ASN A 103 -19.42 16.17 7.16
N LEU A 104 -18.33 15.79 6.49
CA LEU A 104 -18.33 15.44 5.08
C LEU A 104 -18.93 14.04 4.82
N GLY A 105 -19.16 13.24 5.86
CA GLY A 105 -19.45 11.81 5.74
C GLY A 105 -18.30 11.03 5.10
N ALA A 106 -17.08 11.55 5.23
CA ALA A 106 -15.89 10.94 4.66
C ALA A 106 -15.23 9.98 5.67
N HIS A 107 -14.47 9.04 5.14
CA HIS A 107 -13.59 8.17 5.94
C HIS A 107 -12.15 8.42 5.54
N LEU A 108 -11.37 8.96 6.45
CA LEU A 108 -9.94 9.15 6.31
C LEU A 108 -9.20 8.01 7.03
N ASN A 109 -8.21 7.42 6.39
CA ASN A 109 -7.41 6.36 6.98
C ASN A 109 -5.97 6.37 6.46
N ALA A 110 -5.09 5.65 7.13
CA ALA A 110 -3.73 5.41 6.70
C ALA A 110 -3.29 3.98 7.01
N TYR A 111 -2.18 3.57 6.42
CA TYR A 111 -1.43 2.40 6.85
C TYR A 111 0.02 2.49 6.39
N THR A 112 0.88 1.81 7.11
CA THR A 112 2.31 1.68 6.83
C THR A 112 2.67 0.23 6.61
N SER A 113 3.43 -0.03 5.54
CA SER A 113 4.03 -1.31 5.25
C SER A 113 5.56 -1.20 5.29
N ARG A 114 6.26 -2.29 4.93
CA ARG A 114 7.72 -2.25 4.78
C ARG A 114 8.17 -1.34 3.65
N GLU A 115 7.41 -1.18 2.57
CA GLU A 115 7.82 -0.44 1.35
C GLU A 115 7.01 0.82 1.07
N GLN A 116 5.87 1.01 1.74
CA GLN A 116 4.93 2.08 1.40
C GLN A 116 4.25 2.62 2.64
N THR A 117 4.04 3.92 2.67
CA THR A 117 3.10 4.58 3.59
C THR A 117 1.97 5.19 2.76
N VAL A 118 0.73 4.99 3.18
CA VAL A 118 -0.45 5.38 2.41
C VAL A 118 -1.41 6.16 3.28
N TYR A 119 -1.89 7.29 2.77
CA TYR A 119 -2.96 8.08 3.37
C TYR A 119 -4.07 8.25 2.35
N TYR A 120 -5.30 7.87 2.68
CA TYR A 120 -6.41 7.93 1.74
C TYR A 120 -7.72 8.33 2.42
N ALA A 121 -8.60 8.91 1.62
CA ALA A 121 -9.93 9.32 2.02
C ALA A 121 -10.96 8.75 1.05
N LYS A 122 -12.04 8.22 1.60
CA LYS A 122 -13.27 7.87 0.89
C LYS A 122 -14.29 8.96 1.16
N SER A 123 -14.84 9.58 0.11
CA SER A 123 -15.77 10.70 0.25
C SER A 123 -16.83 10.68 -0.86
N PHE A 124 -17.83 11.55 -0.75
CA PHE A 124 -18.67 11.86 -1.91
C PHE A 124 -17.87 12.62 -2.97
N ARG A 125 -18.29 12.49 -4.24
CA ARG A 125 -17.67 13.16 -5.38
C ARG A 125 -17.50 14.67 -5.18
N LYS A 126 -18.51 15.33 -4.62
CA LYS A 126 -18.51 16.78 -4.35
C LYS A 126 -17.43 17.20 -3.33
N ASP A 127 -16.99 16.28 -2.47
CA ASP A 127 -16.09 16.54 -1.35
C ASP A 127 -14.64 16.11 -1.63
N VAL A 128 -14.35 15.64 -2.84
CA VAL A 128 -12.99 15.23 -3.28
C VAL A 128 -11.97 16.36 -3.07
N GLY A 129 -12.36 17.61 -3.36
CA GLY A 129 -11.49 18.76 -3.15
C GLY A 129 -11.10 18.96 -1.67
N ALA A 130 -12.05 18.77 -0.75
CA ALA A 130 -11.80 18.85 0.69
C ALA A 130 -10.94 17.68 1.17
N ALA A 131 -11.21 16.47 0.68
CA ALA A 131 -10.40 15.29 0.98
C ALA A 131 -8.92 15.46 0.57
N VAL A 132 -8.66 15.99 -0.63
CA VAL A 132 -7.29 16.28 -1.09
C VAL A 132 -6.63 17.37 -0.25
N ASP A 133 -7.35 18.44 0.14
CA ASP A 133 -6.82 19.46 1.04
C ASP A 133 -6.42 18.87 2.40
N ILE A 134 -7.29 18.05 2.99
CA ILE A 134 -7.03 17.38 4.27
C ILE A 134 -5.79 16.49 4.17
N ILE A 135 -5.71 15.61 3.17
CA ILE A 135 -4.55 14.71 2.98
C ILE A 135 -3.27 15.54 2.78
N SER A 136 -3.32 16.61 1.99
CA SER A 136 -2.15 17.47 1.78
C SER A 136 -1.68 18.15 3.07
N ASP A 137 -2.63 18.49 3.95
CA ASP A 137 -2.35 19.19 5.20
C ASP A 137 -1.71 18.27 6.24
N ILE A 138 -2.25 17.05 6.42
CA ILE A 138 -1.71 16.09 7.38
C ILE A 138 -0.31 15.62 6.98
N LEU A 139 -0.03 15.53 5.67
CA LEU A 139 1.28 15.10 5.16
C LEU A 139 2.37 16.17 5.32
N GLN A 140 2.02 17.44 5.12
CA GLN A 140 3.00 18.53 5.04
C GLN A 140 3.09 19.38 6.30
N ASN A 141 1.97 19.54 7.01
CA ASN A 141 1.83 20.53 8.08
C ASN A 141 1.47 19.90 9.43
N SER A 142 1.79 18.62 9.64
CA SER A 142 1.60 17.96 10.94
C SER A 142 2.38 18.69 12.04
N LYS A 143 1.72 18.96 13.16
CA LYS A 143 2.28 19.81 14.22
C LYS A 143 3.39 19.11 15.02
N LEU A 144 3.33 17.78 15.09
CA LEU A 144 4.25 16.92 15.85
C LEU A 144 4.49 17.44 17.28
N GLU A 145 3.41 17.75 18.01
CA GLU A 145 3.50 18.25 19.38
C GLU A 145 4.11 17.21 20.31
N THR A 146 5.10 17.60 21.13
CA THR A 146 5.75 16.69 22.09
C THR A 146 4.74 16.03 23.03
N GLY A 147 3.72 16.76 23.49
CA GLY A 147 2.69 16.19 24.36
C GLY A 147 1.83 15.13 23.67
N ALA A 148 1.59 15.25 22.36
CA ALA A 148 0.90 14.24 21.58
C ALA A 148 1.79 13.02 21.33
N ILE A 149 3.09 13.23 21.04
CA ILE A 149 4.08 12.16 20.90
C ILE A 149 4.14 11.29 22.16
N GLU A 150 4.24 11.90 23.34
CA GLU A 150 4.32 11.12 24.59
C GLU A 150 3.03 10.34 24.88
N ARG A 151 1.85 10.87 24.53
CA ARG A 151 0.59 10.14 24.66
C ARG A 151 0.50 8.98 23.67
N GLU A 152 0.92 9.21 22.44
CA GLU A 152 0.83 8.20 21.38
C GLU A 152 1.80 7.04 21.59
N ARG A 153 2.91 7.30 22.28
CA ARG A 153 3.87 6.27 22.70
C ARG A 153 3.19 5.14 23.47
N ASP A 154 2.30 5.46 24.41
CA ASP A 154 1.55 4.46 25.17
C ASP A 154 0.52 3.71 24.31
N VAL A 155 -0.05 4.36 23.29
CA VAL A 155 -0.98 3.72 22.36
C VAL A 155 -0.26 2.70 21.50
N ILE A 156 0.89 3.07 20.93
CA ILE A 156 1.71 2.19 20.08
C ILE A 156 2.25 1.01 20.89
N LEU A 157 2.63 1.22 22.16
CA LEU A 157 3.05 0.11 23.02
C LEU A 157 1.93 -0.90 23.29
N ARG A 158 0.67 -0.45 23.44
CA ARG A 158 -0.47 -1.36 23.56
C ARG A 158 -0.78 -2.07 22.25
N GLU A 159 -0.65 -1.37 21.12
CA GLU A 159 -0.79 -1.98 19.80
C GLU A 159 0.24 -3.10 19.59
N GLN A 160 1.50 -2.87 19.98
CA GLN A 160 2.53 -3.91 19.98
C GLN A 160 2.11 -5.13 20.82
N GLU A 161 1.57 -4.92 22.01
CA GLU A 161 1.07 -6.02 22.87
C GLU A 161 -0.11 -6.78 22.23
N GLU A 162 -0.94 -6.13 21.42
CA GLU A 162 -2.03 -6.81 20.69
C GLU A 162 -1.50 -7.58 19.46
N VAL A 163 -0.52 -7.02 18.73
CA VAL A 163 0.13 -7.71 17.61
C VAL A 163 0.90 -8.95 18.09
N ASP A 164 1.55 -8.89 19.25
CA ASP A 164 2.26 -10.03 19.84
C ASP A 164 1.34 -11.23 20.16
N LYS A 165 0.02 -11.00 20.27
CA LYS A 165 -0.99 -12.06 20.44
C LYS A 165 -1.43 -12.68 19.11
N GLN A 166 -1.14 -12.03 17.98
CA GLN A 166 -1.47 -12.50 16.64
C GLN A 166 -0.32 -13.35 16.10
N LEU A 167 -0.37 -14.65 16.37
CA LEU A 167 0.74 -15.59 16.11
C LEU A 167 1.14 -15.65 14.63
N GLU A 168 0.21 -15.43 13.70
CA GLU A 168 0.50 -15.36 12.27
C GLU A 168 1.46 -14.20 11.95
N GLU A 169 1.16 -13.00 12.44
CA GLU A 169 1.99 -11.80 12.27
C GLU A 169 3.37 -11.98 12.91
N VAL A 170 3.41 -12.50 14.15
CA VAL A 170 4.67 -12.79 14.86
C VAL A 170 5.55 -13.75 14.06
N VAL A 171 4.97 -14.82 13.50
CA VAL A 171 5.70 -15.77 12.67
C VAL A 171 6.24 -15.10 11.40
N PHE A 172 5.45 -14.26 10.72
CA PHE A 172 5.89 -13.57 9.51
C PHE A 172 6.94 -12.47 9.77
N ASP A 173 6.90 -11.81 10.93
CA ASP A 173 7.92 -10.86 11.35
C ASP A 173 9.25 -11.57 11.62
N HIS A 174 9.21 -12.70 12.33
CA HIS A 174 10.40 -13.53 12.52
C HIS A 174 10.92 -14.10 11.19
N LEU A 175 10.04 -14.55 10.30
CA LEU A 175 10.41 -15.02 8.97
C LEU A 175 11.17 -13.95 8.18
N HIS A 176 10.68 -12.70 8.17
CA HIS A 176 11.37 -11.58 7.52
C HIS A 176 12.73 -11.30 8.16
N ALA A 177 12.79 -11.28 9.50
CA ALA A 177 14.02 -11.02 10.23
C ALA A 177 15.12 -12.04 9.91
N VAL A 178 14.78 -13.33 9.79
CA VAL A 178 15.74 -14.40 9.46
C VAL A 178 16.01 -14.53 7.96
N ALA A 179 15.05 -14.20 7.10
CA ALA A 179 15.28 -14.21 5.65
C ALA A 179 16.20 -13.05 5.21
N TYR A 180 16.06 -11.88 5.83
CA TYR A 180 16.75 -10.64 5.47
C TYR A 180 17.60 -10.09 6.63
N GLN A 181 18.40 -10.96 7.24
CA GLN A 181 19.23 -10.60 8.39
C GLN A 181 20.14 -9.40 8.08
N GLY A 182 20.20 -8.45 9.01
CA GLY A 182 21.04 -7.24 8.89
C GLY A 182 20.62 -6.30 7.74
N GLN A 183 19.45 -6.52 7.13
CA GLN A 183 18.95 -5.72 6.02
C GLN A 183 17.66 -5.01 6.40
N PRO A 184 17.32 -3.89 5.74
CA PRO A 184 16.12 -3.13 6.05
C PRO A 184 14.79 -3.91 6.01
N LEU A 185 14.65 -4.96 5.19
CA LEU A 185 13.43 -5.80 5.15
C LEU A 185 13.24 -6.65 6.39
N GLY A 186 14.34 -6.97 7.07
CA GLY A 186 14.29 -7.81 8.26
C GLY A 186 13.71 -7.09 9.48
N ARG A 187 13.55 -5.77 9.40
CA ARG A 187 12.95 -4.97 10.47
C ARG A 187 11.42 -5.09 10.45
N THR A 188 10.82 -5.05 11.63
CA THR A 188 9.37 -4.97 11.77
C THR A 188 8.89 -3.55 11.53
N ILE A 189 7.59 -3.37 11.29
CA ILE A 189 6.99 -2.06 11.01
C ILE A 189 6.91 -1.21 12.28
N LEU A 190 6.47 -1.80 13.40
CA LEU A 190 6.36 -1.12 14.70
C LEU A 190 7.74 -0.78 15.29
N GLY A 191 8.75 -1.58 14.95
CA GLY A 191 10.08 -1.49 15.54
C GLY A 191 10.15 -1.98 16.99
N PRO A 192 11.36 -2.04 17.57
CA PRO A 192 11.54 -2.55 18.92
C PRO A 192 11.03 -1.56 19.97
N LYS A 193 10.50 -2.08 21.08
CA LYS A 193 10.07 -1.29 22.26
C LYS A 193 11.07 -0.22 22.69
N LYS A 194 12.37 -0.55 22.65
CA LYS A 194 13.45 0.40 22.96
C LYS A 194 13.41 1.65 22.07
N ASN A 195 13.20 1.47 20.76
CA ASN A 195 13.13 2.58 19.81
C ASN A 195 11.82 3.35 19.97
N ILE A 196 10.69 2.65 20.14
CA ILE A 196 9.39 3.28 20.44
C ILE A 196 9.52 4.19 21.65
N LEU A 197 10.34 3.85 22.65
CA LEU A 197 10.58 4.71 23.83
C LEU A 197 11.56 5.87 23.59
N SER A 198 12.42 5.78 22.57
CA SER A 198 13.47 6.77 22.31
C SER A 198 13.19 7.73 21.15
N ILE A 199 12.23 7.42 20.26
CA ILE A 199 11.85 8.28 19.13
C ILE A 199 11.42 9.65 19.62
N LYS A 200 12.02 10.68 19.03
CA LYS A 200 11.77 12.11 19.30
C LYS A 200 11.14 12.79 18.10
N ARG A 201 10.61 14.00 18.34
CA ARG A 201 10.07 14.88 17.31
C ARG A 201 11.03 15.08 16.13
N ASP A 202 12.32 15.24 16.39
CA ASP A 202 13.30 15.51 15.35
C ASP A 202 13.54 14.29 14.44
N ASP A 203 13.38 13.07 14.96
CA ASP A 203 13.44 11.84 14.15
C ASP A 203 12.25 11.79 13.18
N LEU A 204 11.04 12.10 13.66
CA LEU A 204 9.82 12.19 12.85
C LEU A 204 9.97 13.27 11.76
N ALA A 205 10.44 14.46 12.14
CA ALA A 205 10.62 15.58 11.21
C ALA A 205 11.70 15.26 10.15
N SER A 206 12.80 14.63 10.56
CA SER A 206 13.85 14.19 9.63
C SER A 206 13.34 13.11 8.68
N TYR A 207 12.50 12.19 9.16
CA TYR A 207 11.90 11.17 8.32
C TYR A 207 10.98 11.77 7.25
N ILE A 208 10.13 12.74 7.61
CA ILE A 208 9.33 13.50 6.64
C ILE A 208 10.25 14.17 5.62
N GLN A 209 11.25 14.92 6.07
CA GLN A 209 12.15 15.67 5.18
C GLN A 209 12.87 14.77 4.16
N ASN A 210 13.29 13.58 4.59
CA ASN A 210 14.08 12.67 3.77
C ASN A 210 13.24 11.79 2.83
N ASN A 211 11.99 11.49 3.20
CA ASN A 211 11.17 10.51 2.50
C ASN A 211 9.94 11.09 1.81
N TYR A 212 9.37 12.20 2.33
CA TYR A 212 8.13 12.76 1.81
C TYR A 212 8.45 13.81 0.72
N THR A 213 9.05 13.33 -0.38
CA THR A 213 9.38 14.14 -1.55
C THR A 213 8.43 13.84 -2.70
N ALA A 214 8.19 14.84 -3.55
CA ALA A 214 7.24 14.74 -4.66
C ALA A 214 7.54 13.58 -5.62
N ASP A 215 8.82 13.33 -5.94
CA ASP A 215 9.28 12.26 -6.84
C ASP A 215 9.07 10.84 -6.27
N ARG A 216 8.79 10.72 -4.97
CA ARG A 216 8.50 9.46 -4.26
C ARG A 216 7.02 9.27 -3.97
N MET A 217 6.15 10.14 -4.49
CA MET A 217 4.73 10.14 -4.19
C MET A 217 3.86 9.98 -5.43
N VAL A 218 2.72 9.30 -5.23
CA VAL A 218 1.64 9.21 -6.21
C VAL A 218 0.34 9.64 -5.57
N LEU A 219 -0.30 10.67 -6.12
CA LEU A 219 -1.69 11.01 -5.81
C LEU A 219 -2.60 10.15 -6.72
N VAL A 220 -3.37 9.26 -6.12
CA VAL A 220 -4.27 8.36 -6.83
C VAL A 220 -5.72 8.76 -6.58
N GLY A 221 -6.55 8.77 -7.62
CA GLY A 221 -7.99 8.98 -7.52
C GLY A 221 -8.79 7.93 -8.30
N THR A 222 -9.84 7.37 -7.71
CA THR A 222 -10.76 6.45 -8.39
C THR A 222 -12.21 6.71 -8.00
N GLY A 223 -13.15 6.32 -8.86
CA GLY A 223 -14.58 6.58 -8.69
C GLY A 223 -14.98 7.90 -9.34
N GLY A 224 -15.80 8.70 -8.66
CA GLY A 224 -16.31 9.98 -9.15
C GLY A 224 -15.26 11.10 -9.15
N VAL A 225 -14.12 10.90 -9.80
CA VAL A 225 -12.99 11.84 -9.88
C VAL A 225 -12.69 12.12 -11.35
N ASP A 226 -12.55 13.40 -11.71
CA ASP A 226 -12.05 13.84 -13.02
C ASP A 226 -10.52 14.03 -12.96
N HIS A 227 -9.79 13.59 -13.99
CA HIS A 227 -8.33 13.68 -14.02
C HIS A 227 -7.85 15.14 -14.00
N GLY A 228 -8.47 16.02 -14.78
CA GLY A 228 -8.11 17.43 -14.87
C GLY A 228 -8.41 18.19 -13.58
N GLU A 229 -9.52 17.88 -12.91
CA GLU A 229 -9.83 18.41 -11.59
C GLU A 229 -8.81 17.95 -10.54
N LEU A 230 -8.46 16.66 -10.51
CA LEU A 230 -7.47 16.14 -9.57
C LEU A 230 -6.09 16.74 -9.84
N GLN A 231 -5.71 16.95 -11.10
CA GLN A 231 -4.45 17.61 -11.46
C GLN A 231 -4.39 19.06 -10.97
N LYS A 232 -5.50 19.81 -11.05
CA LYS A 232 -5.59 21.18 -10.50
C LYS A 232 -5.45 21.18 -8.99
N LEU A 233 -6.12 20.25 -8.30
CA LEU A 233 -5.99 20.07 -6.85
C LEU A 233 -4.56 19.70 -6.47
N ALA A 234 -3.95 18.77 -7.19
CA ALA A 234 -2.57 18.35 -6.99
C ALA A 234 -1.61 19.53 -7.13
N THR A 235 -1.77 20.32 -8.20
CA THR A 235 -0.98 21.53 -8.44
C THR A 235 -1.14 22.54 -7.30
N LYS A 236 -2.36 22.74 -6.81
CA LYS A 236 -2.65 23.69 -5.73
C LYS A 236 -2.03 23.25 -4.39
N HIS A 237 -2.10 21.97 -4.06
CA HIS A 237 -1.82 21.46 -2.72
C HIS A 237 -0.44 20.83 -2.54
N PHE A 238 0.20 20.37 -3.62
CA PHE A 238 1.44 19.60 -3.57
C PHE A 238 2.58 20.16 -4.43
N SER A 239 2.39 21.26 -5.17
CA SER A 239 3.46 21.85 -6.00
C SER A 239 4.67 22.32 -5.21
N ASN A 240 4.49 22.65 -3.93
CA ASN A 240 5.55 23.11 -3.03
C ASN A 240 6.28 21.96 -2.30
N LEU A 241 5.91 20.70 -2.55
CA LEU A 241 6.64 19.57 -1.98
C LEU A 241 8.10 19.60 -2.42
N PRO A 242 9.05 19.28 -1.53
CA PRO A 242 10.45 19.16 -1.89
C PRO A 242 10.63 18.00 -2.88
N VAL A 243 11.66 18.11 -3.71
CA VAL A 243 12.13 17.02 -4.58
C VAL A 243 13.38 16.43 -3.95
N SER A 244 13.55 15.12 -4.02
CA SER A 244 14.77 14.48 -3.51
C SER A 244 16.02 15.01 -4.24
N SER A 245 17.18 14.97 -3.57
CA SER A 245 18.44 15.47 -4.15
C SER A 245 18.89 14.66 -5.37
N ASN A 246 18.52 13.38 -5.44
CA ASN A 246 18.78 12.49 -6.56
C ASN A 246 17.47 11.79 -6.96
N PRO A 247 16.60 12.45 -7.75
CA PRO A 247 15.31 11.91 -8.12
C PRO A 247 15.46 10.62 -8.92
N VAL A 248 14.82 9.57 -8.45
CA VAL A 248 14.76 8.28 -9.13
C VAL A 248 13.30 8.04 -9.51
N ALA A 249 13.06 7.84 -10.80
CA ALA A 249 11.72 7.64 -11.33
C ALA A 249 11.03 6.44 -10.66
N LEU A 250 9.73 6.56 -10.39
CA LEU A 250 8.98 5.53 -9.69
C LEU A 250 9.14 4.13 -10.32
N GLY A 251 9.36 3.18 -9.43
CA GLY A 251 9.63 1.77 -9.72
C GLY A 251 11.02 1.47 -10.27
N GLN A 252 11.88 2.46 -10.54
CA GLN A 252 13.32 2.20 -10.58
C GLN A 252 13.82 1.87 -9.16
N LYS A 253 14.97 1.20 -9.06
CA LYS A 253 15.49 0.71 -7.78
C LYS A 253 16.00 1.89 -6.94
N HIS A 254 15.22 2.30 -5.94
CA HIS A 254 15.63 3.24 -4.89
C HIS A 254 16.54 2.60 -3.84
N HIS A 255 16.27 1.32 -3.50
CA HIS A 255 17.04 0.58 -2.51
C HIS A 255 17.98 -0.45 -3.16
N PRO A 256 19.12 -0.78 -2.52
CA PRO A 256 19.95 -1.91 -2.92
C PRO A 256 19.14 -3.22 -2.98
N LYS A 257 19.55 -4.14 -3.85
CA LYS A 257 18.94 -5.49 -3.88
C LYS A 257 19.12 -6.15 -2.51
N THR A 258 18.03 -6.69 -1.97
CA THR A 258 18.08 -7.53 -0.79
C THR A 258 18.51 -8.96 -1.11
N ASN A 259 19.26 -9.56 -0.18
CA ASN A 259 19.74 -10.92 -0.27
C ASN A 259 18.92 -11.81 0.67
N PHE A 260 18.35 -12.89 0.14
CA PHE A 260 17.74 -13.93 0.93
C PHE A 260 18.82 -14.86 1.49
N ILE A 261 18.95 -14.97 2.81
CA ILE A 261 20.09 -15.65 3.45
C ILE A 261 19.81 -17.14 3.71
N GLY A 262 18.54 -17.58 3.73
CA GLY A 262 18.15 -18.96 3.99
C GLY A 262 18.58 -19.44 5.37
N SER A 263 17.78 -19.15 6.40
CA SER A 263 18.09 -19.50 7.78
C SER A 263 16.83 -19.86 8.57
N GLU A 264 16.98 -20.28 9.83
CA GLU A 264 15.87 -20.63 10.70
C GLU A 264 15.95 -19.93 12.06
N VAL A 265 14.78 -19.74 12.68
CA VAL A 265 14.62 -19.43 14.10
C VAL A 265 13.54 -20.33 14.67
N ARG A 266 13.74 -20.80 15.91
CA ARG A 266 12.79 -21.63 16.64
C ARG A 266 12.56 -21.03 18.01
N ILE A 267 11.33 -20.59 18.26
CA ILE A 267 10.90 -20.08 19.56
C ILE A 267 10.05 -21.18 20.18
N ARG A 268 10.56 -21.78 21.26
CA ARG A 268 9.87 -22.87 21.96
C ARG A 268 9.09 -22.30 23.13
N ASP A 269 7.78 -22.47 23.08
CA ASP A 269 6.87 -22.21 24.19
C ASP A 269 5.96 -23.42 24.40
N ASP A 270 6.27 -24.22 25.41
CA ASP A 270 5.53 -25.45 25.75
C ASP A 270 4.16 -25.15 26.38
N THR A 271 3.82 -23.88 26.64
CA THR A 271 2.51 -23.46 27.17
C THR A 271 1.47 -23.22 26.07
N MET A 272 1.90 -23.07 24.82
CA MET A 272 1.03 -22.84 23.67
C MET A 272 0.30 -24.12 23.25
N SER A 273 -0.96 -23.99 22.84
CA SER A 273 -1.78 -25.11 22.36
C SER A 273 -1.49 -25.52 20.92
N THR A 274 -0.86 -24.64 20.12
CA THR A 274 -0.55 -24.86 18.70
C THR A 274 0.90 -24.52 18.40
N ALA A 275 1.47 -25.24 17.42
CA ALA A 275 2.72 -24.87 16.79
C ALA A 275 2.43 -24.08 15.50
N ASN A 276 3.05 -22.91 15.34
CA ASN A 276 2.87 -22.03 14.18
C ASN A 276 4.21 -21.96 13.43
N ILE A 277 4.20 -22.35 12.15
CA ILE A 277 5.43 -22.57 11.37
C ILE A 277 5.24 -21.93 10.00
N ALA A 278 6.21 -21.13 9.57
CA ALA A 278 6.32 -20.65 8.20
C ALA A 278 7.65 -21.09 7.58
N ILE A 279 7.59 -21.54 6.33
CA ILE A 279 8.75 -21.92 5.52
C ILE A 279 8.62 -21.17 4.20
N ALA A 280 9.67 -20.47 3.80
CA ALA A 280 9.69 -19.71 2.56
C ALA A 280 11.00 -19.91 1.81
N VAL A 281 10.95 -19.66 0.51
CA VAL A 281 12.10 -19.54 -0.40
C VAL A 281 12.11 -18.13 -0.99
N GLU A 282 13.22 -17.71 -1.60
CA GLU A 282 13.29 -16.42 -2.28
C GLU A 282 12.20 -16.34 -3.38
N GLY A 283 11.32 -15.35 -3.25
CA GLY A 283 10.30 -15.04 -4.24
C GLY A 283 10.82 -14.14 -5.35
N VAL A 284 9.89 -13.50 -6.07
CA VAL A 284 10.22 -12.57 -7.17
C VAL A 284 9.69 -11.18 -6.87
N GLY A 285 10.40 -10.15 -7.33
CA GLY A 285 9.95 -8.76 -7.18
C GLY A 285 8.79 -8.40 -8.10
N TRP A 286 8.10 -7.27 -7.81
CA TRP A 286 6.91 -6.78 -8.52
C TRP A 286 7.06 -6.65 -10.06
N ARG A 287 8.29 -6.44 -10.56
CA ARG A 287 8.58 -6.28 -12.00
C ARG A 287 9.10 -7.57 -12.67
N SER A 288 9.17 -8.68 -11.94
CA SER A 288 9.64 -9.94 -12.51
C SER A 288 8.66 -10.44 -13.57
N PRO A 289 9.14 -10.97 -14.72
CA PRO A 289 8.26 -11.67 -15.66
C PRO A 289 7.57 -12.88 -15.00
N ASP A 290 8.17 -13.43 -13.94
CA ASP A 290 7.65 -14.57 -13.19
C ASP A 290 6.70 -14.17 -12.05
N TYR A 291 6.34 -12.88 -11.92
CA TYR A 291 5.45 -12.39 -10.86
C TYR A 291 4.07 -13.09 -10.89
N PHE A 292 3.39 -13.08 -12.04
CA PHE A 292 2.07 -13.72 -12.16
C PHE A 292 2.10 -15.25 -12.02
N PRO A 293 3.08 -15.97 -12.58
CA PRO A 293 3.25 -17.40 -12.31
C PRO A 293 3.45 -17.78 -10.83
N MET A 294 3.92 -16.84 -9.99
CA MET A 294 4.21 -17.07 -8.57
C MET A 294 3.09 -16.60 -7.62
N LEU A 295 2.05 -15.92 -8.13
CA LEU A 295 0.84 -15.54 -7.38
C LEU A 295 -0.13 -16.72 -7.24
#